data_AF-B9W4C7-F1
#
_entry.id   AF-B9W4C7-F1
#
_cell.length_a   1.000
_cell.length_b   1.000
_cell.length_c   1.000
_cell.angle_alpha   90.00
_cell.angle_beta   90.00
_cell.angle_gamma   90.00
#
_symmetry.space_group_name_H-M   'P 1'
#
loop_
_entity.id
_entity.type
_entity.pdbx_description
1 polymer ?
#
loop_
_entity_poly.entity_id
_entity_poly.type
_entity_poly.pdbx_seq_one_letter_code
_entity_poly.pdbx_strand_id
1 'polypeptide(L)'
;SEVSDTGPCTFGNVSTSVVGGNSFSVHGDPNLNVVLTLPFTFRWTKTFTLLLDAVHQDQSLTSNTTHTERIIERHVFSGVQIPGTEWKLKGHRGRAARINYQYRVLCSPHYYDYTCSKFCRPRNDRFGHYRCDEQGDKVCLQGWQGPNCETAVCKFGCHPEHGYCAVPGECKCRPGWQSELCDECMPYPGCKHGYCNGSPWQCI
;
A
#
# COMPACT_ATOMS: atom_id res chain seq x y z
N SER A 1 -8.32 16.17 -26.51
CA SER A 1 -9.35 16.37 -25.48
C SER A 1 -9.23 17.79 -24.99
N GLU A 2 -10.27 18.60 -25.14
CA GLU A 2 -10.27 20.01 -24.74
C GLU A 2 -10.30 20.08 -23.21
N VAL A 3 -9.23 20.63 -22.62
CA VAL A 3 -9.10 20.76 -21.16
C VAL A 3 -9.66 22.13 -20.79
N SER A 4 -10.75 22.16 -20.02
CA SER A 4 -11.33 23.40 -19.51
C SER A 4 -10.47 23.98 -18.38
N ASP A 5 -10.04 25.23 -18.51
CA ASP A 5 -9.22 25.98 -17.53
C ASP A 5 -10.08 26.64 -16.43
N THR A 6 -11.35 26.24 -16.30
CA THR A 6 -12.35 26.94 -15.45
C THR A 6 -13.00 26.05 -14.38
N GLY A 7 -12.42 24.88 -14.09
CA GLY A 7 -12.91 23.93 -13.09
C GLY A 7 -12.19 24.02 -11.72
N PRO A 8 -12.82 23.54 -10.62
CA PRO A 8 -12.18 23.46 -9.32
C PRO A 8 -11.05 22.43 -9.29
N CYS A 9 -9.99 22.69 -8.50
CA CYS A 9 -8.87 21.76 -8.29
C CYS A 9 -9.30 20.58 -7.39
N THR A 10 -9.94 19.55 -7.98
CA THR A 10 -10.51 18.41 -7.24
C THR A 10 -9.48 17.55 -6.51
N PHE A 11 -8.22 17.53 -6.97
CA PHE A 11 -7.12 16.79 -6.35
C PHE A 11 -6.35 17.65 -5.33
N GLY A 12 -6.77 18.90 -5.14
CA GLY A 12 -6.11 19.88 -4.29
C GLY A 12 -5.27 20.89 -5.07
N ASN A 13 -4.85 21.94 -4.37
CA ASN A 13 -3.94 22.98 -4.85
C ASN A 13 -2.86 23.23 -3.78
N VAL A 14 -1.70 23.69 -4.22
CA VAL A 14 -0.58 24.03 -3.34
C VAL A 14 0.32 25.04 -4.04
N SER A 15 0.92 25.94 -3.27
CA SER A 15 1.85 26.97 -3.74
C SER A 15 3.12 26.97 -2.90
N THR A 16 4.17 27.60 -3.42
CA THR A 16 5.43 27.82 -2.69
C THR A 16 5.58 29.31 -2.38
N SER A 17 6.47 29.66 -1.45
CA SER A 17 7.03 31.01 -1.40
C SER A 17 7.83 31.31 -2.68
N VAL A 18 8.30 32.55 -2.85
CA VAL A 18 9.19 32.92 -3.95
C VAL A 18 10.44 32.02 -3.95
N VAL A 19 10.68 31.35 -5.07
CA VAL A 19 11.78 30.38 -5.25
C VAL A 19 12.94 30.91 -6.09
N GLY A 20 12.77 32.07 -6.74
CA GLY A 20 13.80 32.67 -7.59
C GLY A 20 13.29 33.88 -8.37
N GLY A 21 14.21 34.55 -9.07
CA GLY A 21 13.93 35.66 -9.97
C GLY A 21 13.57 35.21 -11.40
N ASN A 22 13.95 36.01 -12.40
CA ASN A 22 13.55 35.79 -13.80
C ASN A 22 14.01 34.44 -14.40
N SER A 23 15.20 33.96 -14.00
CA SER A 23 15.77 32.69 -14.43
C SER A 23 16.48 32.04 -13.26
N PHE A 24 16.09 30.81 -12.91
CA PHE A 24 16.68 30.06 -11.81
C PHE A 24 16.63 28.56 -12.09
N SER A 25 17.43 27.79 -11.35
CA SER A 25 17.40 26.33 -11.36
C SER A 25 17.41 25.82 -9.92
N VAL A 26 16.39 25.05 -9.56
CA VAL A 26 16.27 24.44 -8.22
C VAL A 26 17.38 23.41 -7.98
N HIS A 27 17.80 22.68 -9.02
CA HIS A 27 18.86 21.67 -8.91
C HIS A 27 20.27 22.26 -8.73
N GLY A 28 20.44 23.58 -8.91
CA GLY A 28 21.73 24.26 -8.78
C GLY A 28 22.05 24.75 -7.37
N ASP A 29 21.08 24.76 -6.45
CA ASP A 29 21.25 25.23 -5.08
C ASP A 29 20.94 24.08 -4.10
N PRO A 30 21.95 23.55 -3.38
CA PRO A 30 21.76 22.46 -2.42
C PRO A 30 20.88 22.83 -1.23
N ASN A 31 20.63 24.13 -0.98
CA ASN A 31 19.76 24.60 0.08
C ASN A 31 18.30 24.81 -0.38
N LEU A 32 18.03 24.75 -1.69
CA LEU A 32 16.72 25.02 -2.26
C LEU A 32 16.02 23.71 -2.67
N ASN A 33 15.24 23.12 -1.75
CA ASN A 33 14.44 21.93 -2.04
C ASN A 33 12.96 22.28 -2.24
N VAL A 34 12.56 22.49 -3.50
CA VAL A 34 11.18 22.87 -3.85
C VAL A 34 10.39 21.64 -4.25
N VAL A 35 9.63 21.08 -3.29
CA VAL A 35 8.74 19.93 -3.53
C VAL A 35 7.32 20.27 -3.11
N LEU A 36 6.42 20.31 -4.09
CA LEU A 36 5.00 20.48 -3.87
C LEU A 36 4.35 19.11 -3.60
N THR A 37 3.70 18.97 -2.45
CA THR A 37 3.03 17.72 -2.05
C THR A 37 1.52 17.94 -1.97
N LEU A 38 0.78 17.16 -2.76
CA LEU A 38 -0.69 17.11 -2.74
C LEU A 38 -1.13 15.76 -2.17
N PRO A 39 -1.49 15.67 -0.88
CA PRO A 39 -2.00 14.44 -0.31
C PRO A 39 -3.41 14.16 -0.83
N PHE A 40 -3.74 12.88 -1.01
CA PHE A 40 -5.08 12.43 -1.38
C PHE A 40 -5.50 11.21 -0.56
N THR A 41 -6.81 11.06 -0.35
CA THR A 41 -7.42 9.90 0.34
C THR A 41 -8.33 9.08 -0.57
N PHE A 42 -8.67 9.62 -1.75
CA PHE A 42 -9.48 8.93 -2.75
C PHE A 42 -8.64 7.91 -3.54
N ARG A 43 -9.31 7.01 -4.25
CA ARG A 43 -8.65 6.04 -5.13
C ARG A 43 -8.03 6.76 -6.32
N TRP A 44 -6.73 6.56 -6.55
CA TRP A 44 -6.03 7.18 -7.67
C TRP A 44 -6.60 6.70 -9.01
N THR A 45 -7.01 7.65 -9.88
CA THR A 45 -7.74 7.37 -11.13
C THR A 45 -6.84 7.15 -12.35
N LYS A 46 -5.51 7.13 -12.17
CA LYS A 46 -4.47 7.05 -13.22
C LYS A 46 -4.40 8.28 -14.13
N THR A 47 -5.53 8.80 -14.58
CA THR A 47 -5.62 10.04 -15.37
C THR A 47 -5.71 11.24 -14.45
N PHE A 48 -5.04 12.32 -14.85
CA PHE A 48 -5.06 13.60 -14.14
C PHE A 48 -4.89 14.75 -15.12
N THR A 49 -5.23 15.94 -14.65
CA THR A 49 -4.92 17.22 -15.28
C THR A 49 -4.17 18.06 -14.26
N LEU A 50 -2.99 18.55 -14.62
CA LEU A 50 -2.16 19.42 -13.80
C LEU A 50 -2.13 20.81 -14.40
N LEU A 51 -2.41 21.81 -13.58
CA LEU A 51 -2.23 23.22 -13.86
C LEU A 51 -1.03 23.68 -13.04
N LEU A 52 -0.03 24.24 -13.69
CA LEU A 52 1.17 24.78 -13.05
C LEU A 52 1.37 26.23 -13.48
N ASP A 53 1.24 27.13 -12.51
CA ASP A 53 1.39 28.57 -12.71
C ASP A 53 2.73 29.05 -12.18
N ALA A 54 3.49 29.74 -13.03
CA ALA A 54 4.57 30.59 -12.58
C ALA A 54 3.99 31.97 -12.25
N VAL A 55 4.07 32.39 -10.99
CA VAL A 55 3.47 33.64 -10.51
C VAL A 55 4.53 34.63 -10.07
N HIS A 56 4.27 35.92 -10.34
CA HIS A 56 4.99 37.04 -9.76
C HIS A 56 4.29 37.48 -8.48
N GLN A 57 5.05 37.65 -7.40
CA GLN A 57 4.55 38.17 -6.14
C GLN A 57 5.10 39.58 -5.92
N ASP A 58 4.21 40.58 -5.94
CA ASP A 58 4.57 41.96 -5.61
C ASP A 58 4.82 42.10 -4.09
N GLN A 59 5.98 42.63 -3.72
CA GLN A 59 6.27 43.04 -2.34
C GLN A 59 5.76 44.47 -2.13
N SER A 60 4.48 44.63 -1.77
CA SER A 60 3.99 45.91 -1.25
C SER A 60 4.57 46.15 0.15
N LEU A 61 5.36 47.20 0.32
CA LEU A 61 5.97 47.64 1.58
C LEU A 61 4.97 48.26 2.59
N THR A 62 3.66 48.02 2.46
CA THR A 62 2.66 48.58 3.37
C THR A 62 1.72 47.52 3.93
N SER A 63 1.60 47.55 5.25
CA SER A 63 1.10 46.51 6.15
C SER A 63 -0.42 46.26 6.11
N ASN A 64 -1.10 46.41 4.96
CA ASN A 64 -2.54 46.09 4.87
C ASN A 64 -3.14 45.92 3.45
N THR A 65 -2.37 45.54 2.43
CA THR A 65 -2.92 45.33 1.08
C THR A 65 -2.74 43.90 0.59
N THR A 66 -3.81 43.36 0.00
CA THR A 66 -3.90 42.04 -0.62
C THR A 66 -2.77 41.87 -1.64
N HIS A 67 -1.93 40.84 -1.47
CA HIS A 67 -0.90 40.47 -2.44
C HIS A 67 -1.56 40.23 -3.81
N THR A 68 -1.19 41.03 -4.80
CA THR A 68 -1.59 40.79 -6.19
C THR A 68 -0.63 39.78 -6.80
N GLU A 69 -1.07 38.53 -6.91
CA GLU A 69 -0.35 37.51 -7.66
C GLU A 69 -0.64 37.68 -9.14
N ARG A 70 0.40 37.90 -9.95
CA ARG A 70 0.27 38.01 -11.41
C ARG A 70 0.90 36.81 -12.08
N ILE A 71 0.10 36.05 -12.83
CA ILE A 71 0.60 34.91 -13.60
C ILE A 71 1.58 35.40 -14.68
N ILE A 72 2.78 34.82 -14.69
CA ILE A 72 3.81 35.00 -15.72
C ILE A 72 3.56 34.02 -16.86
N GLU A 73 3.35 32.75 -16.54
CA GLU A 73 3.12 31.67 -17.50
C GLU A 73 2.30 30.56 -16.86
N ARG A 74 1.40 29.93 -17.63
CA ARG A 74 0.57 28.79 -17.19
C ARG A 74 0.81 27.59 -18.08
N HIS A 75 1.12 26.46 -17.46
CA HIS A 75 1.17 25.17 -18.15
C HIS A 75 0.01 24.27 -17.73
N VAL A 76 -0.77 23.81 -18.71
CA VAL A 76 -1.84 22.83 -18.50
C VAL A 76 -1.48 21.55 -19.23
N PHE A 77 -1.49 20.43 -18.51
CA PHE A 77 -1.16 19.12 -19.07
C PHE A 77 -2.05 18.03 -18.46
N SER A 78 -2.59 17.17 -19.32
CA SER A 78 -3.29 15.95 -18.92
C SER A 78 -2.51 14.72 -19.33
N GLY A 79 -2.49 13.71 -18.46
CA GLY A 79 -1.75 12.48 -18.74
C GLY A 79 -2.16 11.32 -17.86
N VAL A 80 -1.46 10.20 -18.07
CA VAL A 80 -1.57 9.01 -17.24
C VAL A 80 -0.33 8.91 -16.37
N GLN A 81 -0.54 8.73 -15.06
CA GLN A 81 0.52 8.47 -14.11
C GLN A 81 0.15 7.25 -13.27
N ILE A 82 1.10 6.34 -13.15
CA ILE A 82 1.01 5.18 -12.26
C ILE A 82 1.82 5.51 -11.00
N PRO A 83 1.33 5.16 -9.79
CA PRO A 83 2.13 5.30 -8.57
C PRO A 83 3.48 4.58 -8.68
N GLY A 84 4.55 5.21 -8.21
CA GLY A 84 5.90 4.67 -8.28
C GLY A 84 6.97 5.66 -7.81
N THR A 85 8.15 5.13 -7.48
CA THR A 85 9.30 5.93 -6.99
C THR A 85 9.92 6.81 -8.08
N GLU A 86 9.75 6.42 -9.35
CA GLU A 86 10.37 7.08 -10.48
C GLU A 86 9.75 8.45 -10.79
N TRP A 87 10.61 9.45 -10.92
CA TRP A 87 10.23 10.80 -11.33
C TRP A 87 10.04 10.89 -12.84
N LYS A 88 8.95 11.52 -13.27
CA LYS A 88 8.72 11.84 -14.69
C LYS A 88 9.04 13.30 -14.95
N LEU A 89 9.88 13.54 -15.96
CA LEU A 89 10.25 14.88 -16.40
C LEU A 89 9.21 15.46 -17.34
N LYS A 90 8.86 16.74 -17.15
CA LYS A 90 8.11 17.55 -18.10
C LYS A 90 8.74 18.91 -18.30
N GLY A 91 8.75 19.30 -19.57
CA GLY A 91 9.15 20.62 -20.01
C GLY A 91 7.97 21.30 -20.70
N HIS A 92 7.82 22.58 -20.41
CA HIS A 92 6.89 23.49 -21.05
C HIS A 92 7.68 24.66 -21.64
N ARG A 93 7.42 24.95 -22.91
CA ARG A 93 7.96 26.13 -23.60
C ARG A 93 6.80 27.07 -23.90
N GLY A 94 6.54 27.96 -22.96
CA GLY A 94 5.51 28.98 -23.08
C GLY A 94 5.97 30.18 -23.89
N ARG A 95 5.11 31.20 -23.94
CA ARG A 95 5.41 32.47 -24.63
C ARG A 95 6.31 33.36 -23.79
N ALA A 96 6.07 33.39 -22.47
CA ALA A 96 6.77 34.24 -21.53
C ALA A 96 7.90 33.51 -20.80
N ALA A 97 7.75 32.20 -20.54
CA ALA A 97 8.73 31.44 -19.77
C ALA A 97 8.92 29.99 -20.27
N ARG A 98 10.04 29.38 -19.86
CA ARG A 98 10.29 27.94 -20.01
C ARG A 98 10.31 27.31 -18.62
N ILE A 99 9.51 26.26 -18.44
CA ILE A 99 9.35 25.59 -17.15
C ILE A 99 9.72 24.12 -17.33
N ASN A 100 10.67 23.63 -16.53
CA ASN A 100 10.98 22.21 -16.43
C ASN A 100 10.72 21.74 -15.00
N TYR A 101 9.98 20.66 -14.85
CA TYR A 101 9.63 20.10 -13.54
C TYR A 101 9.54 18.58 -13.60
N GLN A 102 9.58 17.97 -12.43
CA GLN A 102 9.40 16.54 -12.27
C GLN A 102 8.15 16.27 -11.44
N TYR A 103 7.48 15.16 -11.71
CA TYR A 103 6.33 14.72 -10.94
C TYR A 103 6.32 13.20 -10.77
N ARG A 104 5.76 12.73 -9.66
CA ARG A 104 5.44 11.32 -9.41
C ARG A 104 4.23 11.22 -8.49
N VAL A 105 3.64 10.05 -8.43
CA VAL A 105 2.57 9.72 -7.47
C VAL A 105 3.10 8.62 -6.58
N LEU A 106 2.93 8.75 -5.28
CA LEU A 106 3.32 7.74 -4.31
C LEU A 106 2.08 7.31 -3.54
N CYS A 107 2.02 6.03 -3.21
CA CYS A 107 1.06 5.55 -2.25
C CYS A 107 1.53 5.88 -0.83
N SER A 108 0.57 6.09 0.07
CA SER A 108 0.87 6.20 1.50
C SER A 108 1.47 4.88 2.02
N PRO A 109 2.19 4.90 3.15
CA PRO A 109 2.72 3.68 3.76
C PRO A 109 1.64 2.61 3.90
N HIS A 110 1.99 1.36 3.57
CA HIS A 110 1.09 0.20 3.60
C HIS A 110 -0.06 0.21 2.57
N TYR A 111 -0.10 1.18 1.66
CA TYR A 111 -1.00 1.16 0.51
C TYR A 111 -0.24 0.76 -0.76
N TYR A 112 -0.85 -0.14 -1.51
CA TYR A 112 -0.29 -0.75 -2.71
C TYR A 112 -1.28 -0.62 -3.86
N ASP A 113 -0.95 -1.25 -4.98
CA ASP A 113 -1.67 -1.23 -6.26
C ASP A 113 -1.58 0.09 -7.03
N TYR A 114 -2.02 0.07 -8.29
CA TYR A 114 -1.96 1.22 -9.19
C TYR A 114 -2.97 2.34 -8.87
N THR A 115 -3.81 2.12 -7.85
CA THR A 115 -4.87 3.02 -7.36
C THR A 115 -4.63 3.47 -5.92
N CYS A 116 -3.54 3.04 -5.28
CA CYS A 116 -3.21 3.27 -3.86
C CYS A 116 -4.37 2.92 -2.92
N SER A 117 -5.11 1.86 -3.22
CA SER A 117 -6.36 1.52 -2.50
C SER A 117 -6.24 0.27 -1.63
N LYS A 118 -5.28 -0.60 -1.94
CA LYS A 118 -5.11 -1.87 -1.26
C LYS A 118 -4.20 -1.71 -0.06
N PHE A 119 -4.78 -1.87 1.13
CA PHE A 119 -4.05 -1.79 2.39
C PHE A 119 -3.45 -3.15 2.78
N CYS A 120 -2.14 -3.18 3.04
CA CYS A 120 -1.47 -4.32 3.64
C CYS A 120 -0.37 -3.86 4.60
N ARG A 121 -0.55 -4.15 5.89
CA ARG A 121 0.47 -3.96 6.91
C ARG A 121 0.93 -5.34 7.41
N PRO A 122 2.23 -5.67 7.33
CA PRO A 122 2.77 -6.93 7.85
C PRO A 122 2.37 -7.16 9.31
N ARG A 123 2.13 -8.42 9.67
CA ARG A 123 1.64 -8.82 10.99
C ARG A 123 2.18 -10.20 11.37
N ASN A 124 2.44 -10.39 12.66
CA ASN A 124 2.82 -11.67 13.23
C ASN A 124 2.27 -11.79 14.66
N ASP A 125 0.96 -11.99 14.77
CA ASP A 125 0.23 -12.13 16.03
C ASP A 125 -0.99 -13.06 15.82
N ARG A 126 -1.85 -13.20 16.84
CA ARG A 126 -3.02 -14.07 16.79
C ARG A 126 -3.98 -13.82 15.61
N PHE A 127 -3.95 -12.63 15.00
CA PHE A 127 -4.81 -12.24 13.89
C PHE A 127 -4.12 -12.34 12.52
N GLY A 128 -2.93 -12.94 12.44
CA GLY A 128 -2.29 -13.24 11.17
C GLY A 128 -0.77 -13.25 11.22
N HIS A 129 -0.20 -14.10 10.38
CA HIS A 129 1.22 -14.34 10.25
C HIS A 129 1.64 -14.17 8.79
N TYR A 130 1.86 -12.92 8.37
CA TYR A 130 2.13 -12.60 6.97
C TYR A 130 3.01 -11.36 6.77
N ARG A 131 3.68 -11.35 5.62
CA ARG A 131 4.28 -10.16 5.01
C ARG A 131 3.42 -9.70 3.83
N CYS A 132 3.70 -8.50 3.32
CA CYS A 132 3.05 -7.96 2.13
C CYS A 132 4.04 -8.04 0.96
N ASP A 133 3.58 -8.44 -0.22
CA ASP A 133 4.38 -8.33 -1.45
C ASP A 133 4.27 -6.93 -2.09
N GLU A 134 4.87 -6.76 -3.27
CA GLU A 134 4.88 -5.50 -4.02
C GLU A 134 3.48 -5.08 -4.52
N GLN A 135 2.57 -6.03 -4.65
CA GLN A 135 1.17 -5.80 -5.04
C GLN A 135 0.27 -5.61 -3.82
N GLY A 136 0.81 -5.71 -2.60
CA GLY A 136 0.08 -5.63 -1.34
C GLY A 136 -0.73 -6.87 -1.01
N ASP A 137 -0.49 -8.00 -1.66
CA ASP A 137 -1.06 -9.29 -1.27
C ASP A 137 -0.37 -9.83 -0.02
N LYS A 138 -1.15 -10.56 0.79
CA LYS A 138 -0.62 -11.23 1.98
C LYS A 138 0.14 -12.47 1.56
N VAL A 139 1.41 -12.53 1.93
CA VAL A 139 2.24 -13.73 1.79
C VAL A 139 2.43 -14.34 3.17
N CYS A 140 1.81 -15.51 3.38
CA CYS A 140 1.88 -16.19 4.67
C CYS A 140 3.31 -16.53 5.06
N LEU A 141 3.62 -16.38 6.34
CA LEU A 141 4.86 -16.86 6.92
C LEU A 141 4.89 -18.40 6.86
N GLN A 142 6.10 -18.96 6.91
CA GLN A 142 6.28 -20.41 6.83
C GLN A 142 5.44 -21.13 7.89
N GLY A 143 4.69 -22.14 7.47
CA GLY A 143 3.82 -22.91 8.34
C GLY A 143 2.44 -22.28 8.59
N TRP A 144 2.10 -21.17 7.93
CA TRP A 144 0.78 -20.54 8.01
C TRP A 144 0.07 -20.54 6.65
N GLN A 145 -1.26 -20.58 6.68
CA GLN A 145 -2.11 -20.61 5.50
C GLN A 145 -3.47 -19.93 5.73
N GLY A 146 -4.29 -19.89 4.68
CA GLY A 146 -5.59 -19.24 4.66
C GLY A 146 -5.50 -17.78 4.19
N PRO A 147 -6.66 -17.14 3.90
CA PRO A 147 -6.71 -15.81 3.28
C PRO A 147 -6.13 -14.68 4.16
N ASN A 148 -6.04 -14.91 5.47
CA ASN A 148 -5.42 -14.00 6.44
C ASN A 148 -4.19 -14.58 7.12
N CYS A 149 -3.70 -15.74 6.67
CA CYS A 149 -2.54 -16.43 7.25
C CYS A 149 -2.68 -16.65 8.77
N GLU A 150 -3.88 -17.07 9.18
CA GLU A 150 -4.27 -17.29 10.58
C GLU A 150 -4.36 -18.79 10.93
N THR A 151 -4.34 -19.66 9.92
CA THR A 151 -4.44 -21.10 10.09
C THR A 151 -3.05 -21.72 10.07
N ALA A 152 -2.68 -22.42 11.14
CA ALA A 152 -1.44 -23.18 11.16
C ALA A 152 -1.51 -24.37 10.19
N VAL A 153 -0.40 -24.63 9.49
CA VAL A 153 -0.20 -25.84 8.69
C VAL A 153 0.27 -26.93 9.64
N CYS A 154 -0.55 -27.96 9.82
CA CYS A 154 -0.25 -29.06 10.74
C CYS A 154 0.90 -29.92 10.22
N LYS A 155 1.38 -30.80 11.09
CA LYS A 155 2.39 -31.80 10.74
C LYS A 155 1.99 -32.53 9.46
N PHE A 156 2.97 -32.80 8.60
CA PHE A 156 2.73 -33.60 7.40
C PHE A 156 2.19 -34.98 7.79
N GLY A 157 1.08 -35.39 7.17
CA GLY A 157 0.39 -36.65 7.49
C GLY A 157 -0.59 -36.58 8.66
N CYS A 158 -0.71 -35.45 9.36
CA CYS A 158 -1.70 -35.29 10.44
C CYS A 158 -3.11 -35.53 9.89
N HIS A 159 -3.88 -36.40 10.55
CA HIS A 159 -5.19 -36.82 10.08
C HIS A 159 -6.13 -35.61 9.94
N PRO A 160 -6.79 -35.41 8.79
CA PRO A 160 -7.55 -34.19 8.51
C PRO A 160 -8.76 -33.99 9.43
N GLU A 161 -9.40 -35.08 9.86
CA GLU A 161 -10.57 -35.02 10.75
C GLU A 161 -10.21 -35.20 12.23
N HIS A 162 -9.28 -36.08 12.56
CA HIS A 162 -8.95 -36.49 13.94
C HIS A 162 -7.78 -35.71 14.54
N GLY A 163 -6.97 -35.05 13.71
CA GLY A 163 -5.89 -34.18 14.12
C GLY A 163 -6.27 -32.71 14.00
N TYR A 164 -5.58 -31.87 14.76
CA TYR A 164 -5.59 -30.41 14.60
C TYR A 164 -4.26 -29.81 15.11
N CYS A 165 -4.00 -28.56 14.78
CA CYS A 165 -2.83 -27.85 15.26
C CYS A 165 -3.15 -26.38 15.50
N ALA A 166 -2.59 -25.81 16.57
CA ALA A 166 -2.61 -24.37 16.82
C ALA A 166 -1.28 -23.71 16.47
N VAL A 167 -0.21 -24.50 16.40
CA VAL A 167 1.14 -24.10 16.06
C VAL A 167 1.57 -24.90 14.83
N PRO A 168 2.27 -24.30 13.86
CA PRO A 168 2.71 -25.02 12.67
C PRO A 168 3.55 -26.25 12.98
N GLY A 169 3.33 -27.35 12.25
CA GLY A 169 4.07 -28.60 12.40
C GLY A 169 3.65 -29.49 13.58
N GLU A 170 2.70 -29.07 14.42
CA GLU A 170 2.09 -29.93 15.43
C GLU A 170 0.99 -30.83 14.84
N CYS A 171 0.69 -31.92 15.54
CA CYS A 171 -0.54 -32.69 15.36
C CYS A 171 -1.06 -33.09 16.74
N LYS A 172 -2.20 -32.53 17.13
CA LYS A 172 -2.91 -32.85 18.38
C LYS A 172 -4.14 -33.66 18.04
N CYS A 173 -4.33 -34.76 18.75
CA CYS A 173 -5.44 -35.66 18.49
C CYS A 173 -6.70 -35.22 19.20
N ARG A 174 -7.83 -35.38 18.52
CA ARG A 174 -9.15 -35.25 19.12
C ARG A 174 -9.38 -36.43 20.08
N PRO A 175 -10.25 -36.25 21.10
CA PRO A 175 -10.58 -37.32 22.03
C PRO A 175 -11.00 -38.61 21.29
N GLY A 176 -10.42 -39.73 21.68
CA GLY A 176 -10.62 -41.04 21.03
C GLY A 176 -9.52 -41.43 20.03
N TRP A 177 -8.65 -40.51 19.63
CA TRP A 177 -7.55 -40.76 18.69
C TRP A 177 -6.19 -40.57 19.35
N GLN A 178 -5.20 -41.30 18.85
CA GLN A 178 -3.81 -41.31 19.33
C GLN A 178 -2.84 -41.48 18.15
N SER A 179 -1.56 -41.71 18.46
CA SER A 179 -0.40 -41.68 17.54
C SER A 179 0.14 -40.27 17.27
N GLU A 180 1.29 -40.20 16.60
CA GLU A 180 1.93 -38.95 16.16
C GLU A 180 1.12 -38.22 15.07
N LEU A 181 0.25 -38.94 14.35
CA LEU A 181 -0.53 -38.43 13.22
C LEU A 181 -2.05 -38.48 13.47
N CYS A 182 -2.51 -38.97 14.61
CA CYS A 182 -3.93 -39.06 14.97
C CYS A 182 -4.74 -39.99 14.05
N ASP A 183 -4.09 -40.99 13.50
CA ASP A 183 -4.64 -42.02 12.61
C ASP A 183 -4.97 -43.33 13.35
N GLU A 184 -4.58 -43.46 14.61
CA GLU A 184 -4.89 -44.63 15.44
C GLU A 184 -6.04 -44.33 16.41
N CYS A 185 -7.00 -45.25 16.51
CA CYS A 185 -8.05 -45.17 17.51
C CYS A 185 -7.52 -45.58 18.90
N MET A 186 -8.09 -45.02 19.96
CA MET A 186 -7.87 -45.48 21.34
C MET A 186 -8.88 -46.56 21.71
N PRO A 187 -8.46 -47.73 22.22
CA PRO A 187 -9.38 -48.73 22.76
C PRO A 187 -10.14 -48.23 24.00
N TYR A 188 -11.22 -48.92 24.36
CA TYR A 188 -11.99 -48.60 25.58
C TYR A 188 -11.10 -48.65 26.85
N PRO A 189 -11.24 -47.71 27.81
CA PRO A 189 -10.46 -47.76 29.05
C PRO A 189 -10.63 -49.09 29.80
N GLY A 190 -9.53 -49.81 30.03
CA GLY A 190 -9.54 -51.12 30.70
C GLY A 190 -9.55 -52.32 29.74
N CYS A 191 -9.55 -52.10 28.43
CA CYS A 191 -9.32 -53.15 27.43
C CYS A 191 -7.91 -53.75 27.60
N LYS A 192 -7.82 -55.04 27.97
CA LYS A 192 -6.52 -55.71 28.22
C LYS A 192 -5.96 -56.45 27.00
N HIS A 193 -6.81 -57.22 26.32
CA HIS A 193 -6.43 -58.12 25.23
C HIS A 193 -7.31 -57.92 23.99
N GLY A 194 -7.65 -56.67 23.67
CA GLY A 194 -8.48 -56.32 22.52
C GLY A 194 -7.98 -55.07 21.82
N TYR A 195 -8.58 -54.76 20.67
CA TYR A 195 -8.21 -53.61 19.84
C TYR A 195 -9.44 -52.81 19.40
N CYS A 196 -9.21 -51.69 18.73
CA CYS A 196 -10.24 -50.89 18.09
C CYS A 196 -10.03 -50.92 16.56
N ASN A 197 -11.12 -50.85 15.78
CA ASN A 197 -11.04 -50.94 14.32
C ASN A 197 -11.72 -49.72 13.68
N GLY A 198 -10.96 -48.63 13.55
CA GLY A 198 -11.39 -47.39 12.89
C GLY A 198 -12.43 -46.56 13.67
N SER A 199 -12.94 -47.06 14.80
CA SER A 199 -13.80 -46.30 15.72
C SER A 199 -13.19 -46.28 17.11
N PRO A 200 -13.16 -45.11 17.78
CA PRO A 200 -12.60 -45.00 19.11
C PRO A 200 -13.46 -45.74 20.14
N TRP A 201 -12.83 -46.09 21.27
CA TRP A 201 -13.47 -46.70 22.44
C TRP A 201 -14.08 -48.09 22.20
N GLN A 202 -13.59 -48.82 21.21
CA GLN A 202 -13.89 -50.23 21.01
C GLN A 202 -12.93 -51.14 21.80
N CYS A 203 -13.34 -52.37 22.04
CA CYS A 203 -12.49 -53.45 22.58
C CYS A 203 -12.97 -54.78 21.97
N ILE A 204 -12.51 -55.04 20.75
CA ILE A 204 -12.80 -56.23 19.94
C ILE A 204 -11.72 -57.29 20.20
#